data_AF-A0A9C8LUW7-F1
#
_entry.id   AF-A0A9C8LUW7-F1
#
_cell.length_a   1.000
_cell.length_b   1.000
_cell.length_c   1.000
_cell.angle_alpha   90.00
_cell.angle_beta   90.00
_cell.angle_gamma   90.00
#
_symmetry.space_group_name_H-M   'P 1'
#
loop_
_entity.id
_entity.type
_entity.pdbx_description
1 polymer ?
#
loop_
_entity_poly.entity_id
_entity_poly.type
_entity_poly.pdbx_seq_one_letter_code
_entity_poly.pdbx_strand_id
1 'polypeptide(L)'
;MKHITALLLITLTAAWAWAGPGVSISFKKSYTVLDFRNITIKEIRPHPAENKIILTVTASLKEKHTVVDYRALKTVSFFTNRIEILLSYQRNYFLNANTLYIMDSFPQKAIALEPRVPLYEKNDISSTLETELIQGALCHIIKNKKNWLFAEIPDQGDHAGWLKEEQVNLLLPGNFHFDAVISQKDVVMTTHDGSRRNLQGGTPYSILKEGADRTEIELTDGTRGFIPHRSPLLFQGLRHSLVETAREFLGVPYLWGGTTGRGLDCSGLTWLVYRMNDIKIPRDGTPQFKSGKRISQKDLQPGDLVFFSTFKPGPSHVGLYIGSGEFIHAATEGVRISSLSEKYWAKRLYGCVTLLSETD
;
A
#
# COMPACT_ATOMS: atom_id res chain seq x y z
N MET A 1 47.27 -24.93 11.25
CA MET A 1 47.24 -26.40 11.34
C MET A 1 46.09 -26.79 12.26
N LYS A 2 45.13 -27.57 11.73
CA LYS A 2 44.22 -28.57 12.35
C LYS A 2 43.58 -28.18 13.70
N HIS A 3 42.26 -28.18 13.86
CA HIS A 3 41.41 -29.36 13.62
C HIS A 3 40.01 -29.02 13.14
N ILE A 4 39.68 -29.64 12.01
CA ILE A 4 38.35 -29.97 11.51
C ILE A 4 37.85 -31.16 12.34
N THR A 5 36.61 -31.09 12.83
CA THR A 5 35.80 -32.26 13.14
C THR A 5 34.41 -32.07 12.52
N ALA A 6 34.14 -32.92 11.54
CA ALA A 6 32.80 -33.31 11.09
C ALA A 6 31.99 -33.83 12.30
N LEU A 7 30.66 -33.88 12.34
CA LEU A 7 29.67 -34.25 11.34
C LEU A 7 28.29 -34.04 12.01
N LEU A 8 27.31 -33.43 11.35
CA LEU A 8 25.95 -34.00 11.35
C LEU A 8 25.19 -33.53 10.12
N LEU A 9 25.11 -34.46 9.16
CA LEU A 9 24.17 -34.46 8.05
C LEU A 9 22.75 -34.19 8.57
N ILE A 10 22.18 -33.04 8.21
CA ILE A 10 20.71 -32.92 8.10
C ILE A 10 20.42 -32.89 6.60
N THR A 11 20.19 -34.07 6.05
CA THR A 11 19.59 -34.26 4.72
C THR A 11 18.14 -33.76 4.77
N LEU A 12 17.94 -32.46 4.60
CA LEU A 12 16.67 -31.95 4.10
C LEU A 12 16.61 -32.31 2.62
N THR A 13 15.82 -33.33 2.30
CA THR A 13 15.50 -33.75 0.94
C THR A 13 14.95 -32.55 0.17
N ALA A 14 15.78 -31.95 -0.68
CA ALA A 14 15.26 -31.04 -1.69
C ALA A 14 14.38 -31.88 -2.62
N ALA A 15 13.08 -31.60 -2.67
CA ALA A 15 12.23 -32.17 -3.70
C ALA A 15 12.70 -31.60 -5.05
N TRP A 16 13.23 -32.46 -5.90
CA TRP A 16 13.60 -32.11 -7.27
C TRP A 16 12.37 -32.30 -8.15
N ALA A 17 11.93 -31.24 -8.81
CA ALA A 17 10.90 -31.29 -9.83
C ALA A 17 11.55 -31.07 -11.20
N TRP A 18 11.17 -31.90 -12.18
CA TRP A 18 11.65 -31.77 -13.55
C TRP A 18 10.69 -30.88 -14.34
N ALA A 19 11.15 -29.70 -14.76
CA ALA A 19 10.27 -28.69 -15.36
C ALA A 19 10.26 -28.72 -16.90
N GLY A 20 11.24 -29.36 -17.53
CA GLY A 20 11.41 -29.33 -18.99
C GLY A 20 12.79 -29.82 -19.40
N PRO A 21 13.10 -29.86 -20.71
CA PRO A 21 14.37 -30.40 -21.20
C PRO A 21 15.54 -29.65 -20.57
N GLY A 22 16.32 -30.34 -19.72
CA GLY A 22 17.51 -29.76 -19.10
C GLY A 22 17.25 -28.80 -17.93
N VAL A 23 16.00 -28.57 -17.50
CA VAL A 23 15.70 -27.68 -16.36
C VAL A 23 15.29 -28.47 -15.14
N SER A 24 16.09 -28.34 -14.09
CA SER A 24 15.78 -28.90 -12.78
C SER A 24 15.46 -27.80 -11.77
N ILE A 25 14.40 -28.01 -10.99
CA ILE A 25 13.95 -27.07 -9.96
C ILE A 25 14.21 -27.69 -8.60
N SER A 26 14.87 -26.95 -7.71
CA SER A 26 15.04 -27.33 -6.32
C SER A 26 14.55 -26.23 -5.38
N PHE A 27 13.79 -26.63 -4.36
CA PHE A 27 13.22 -25.71 -3.38
C PHE A 27 14.03 -25.77 -2.08
N LYS A 28 14.60 -24.63 -1.67
CA LYS A 28 15.34 -24.47 -0.40
C LYS A 28 14.56 -23.55 0.53
N LYS A 29 14.92 -23.53 1.81
CA LYS A 29 14.18 -22.79 2.85
C LYS A 29 13.98 -21.30 2.54
N SER A 30 14.98 -20.65 1.94
CA SER A 30 15.01 -19.21 1.68
C SER A 30 15.22 -18.83 0.20
N TYR A 31 15.23 -19.80 -0.71
CA TYR A 31 15.36 -19.56 -2.14
C TYR A 31 14.90 -20.76 -2.97
N THR A 32 14.59 -20.51 -4.24
CA THR A 32 14.34 -21.53 -5.26
C THR A 32 15.47 -21.48 -6.29
N VAL A 33 15.91 -22.65 -6.75
CA VAL A 33 16.98 -22.77 -7.75
C VAL A 33 16.42 -23.39 -9.01
N LEU A 34 16.66 -22.76 -10.15
CA LEU A 34 16.47 -23.35 -11.47
C LEU A 34 17.85 -23.55 -12.09
N ASP A 35 18.21 -24.81 -12.33
CA ASP A 35 19.46 -25.19 -12.99
C ASP A 35 19.15 -25.57 -14.43
N PHE A 36 19.68 -24.78 -15.37
CA PHE A 36 19.49 -24.88 -16.82
C PHE A 36 20.64 -25.67 -17.45
N ARG A 37 20.64 -26.99 -17.23
CA ARG A 37 21.66 -27.89 -17.75
C ARG A 37 21.62 -27.92 -19.27
N ASN A 38 22.77 -27.72 -19.89
CA ASN A 38 22.97 -27.72 -21.34
C ASN A 38 22.21 -26.62 -22.10
N ILE A 39 21.74 -25.57 -21.42
CA ILE A 39 21.11 -24.40 -22.04
C ILE A 39 22.00 -23.20 -21.76
N THR A 40 22.47 -22.51 -22.81
CA THR A 40 23.25 -21.27 -22.64
C THR A 40 22.31 -20.07 -22.63
N ILE A 41 22.35 -19.32 -21.52
CA ILE A 41 21.57 -18.10 -21.33
C ILE A 41 22.40 -16.91 -21.82
N LYS A 42 21.88 -16.14 -22.78
CA LYS A 42 22.55 -14.93 -23.29
C LYS A 42 22.22 -13.69 -22.47
N GLU A 43 20.96 -13.59 -22.07
CA GLU A 43 20.40 -12.38 -21.47
C GLU A 43 19.28 -12.77 -20.50
N ILE A 44 19.16 -12.00 -19.43
CA ILE A 44 18.05 -12.07 -18.48
C ILE A 44 17.46 -10.67 -18.36
N ARG A 45 16.14 -10.54 -18.53
CA ARG A 45 15.43 -9.27 -18.37
C ARG A 45 14.08 -9.44 -17.68
N PRO A 46 13.66 -8.52 -16.81
CA PRO A 46 12.30 -8.51 -16.30
C PRO A 46 11.32 -8.10 -17.41
N HIS A 47 10.11 -8.65 -17.38
CA HIS A 47 9.00 -8.17 -18.20
C HIS A 47 8.50 -6.84 -17.63
N PRO A 48 8.22 -5.82 -18.46
CA PRO A 48 7.89 -4.48 -17.99
C PRO A 48 6.52 -4.39 -17.28
N ALA A 49 5.58 -5.28 -17.62
CA ALA A 49 4.19 -5.23 -17.12
C ALA A 49 3.74 -6.49 -16.36
N GLU A 50 4.58 -7.52 -16.28
CA GLU A 50 4.22 -8.79 -15.66
C GLU A 50 5.33 -9.20 -14.71
N ASN A 51 4.98 -9.93 -13.65
CA ASN A 51 5.95 -10.48 -12.70
C ASN A 51 6.71 -11.69 -13.26
N LYS A 52 7.38 -11.46 -14.38
CA LYS A 52 7.94 -12.47 -15.26
C LYS A 52 9.38 -12.13 -15.60
N ILE A 53 10.25 -13.12 -15.57
CA ILE A 53 11.62 -13.03 -16.07
C ILE A 53 11.66 -13.68 -17.45
N ILE A 54 12.31 -13.01 -18.39
CA ILE A 54 12.61 -13.55 -19.72
C ILE A 54 14.10 -13.87 -19.79
N LEU A 55 14.41 -15.13 -20.10
CA LEU A 55 15.76 -15.61 -20.40
C LEU A 55 15.88 -15.82 -21.90
N THR A 56 16.75 -15.06 -22.57
CA THR A 56 17.09 -15.31 -23.98
C THR A 56 18.12 -16.44 -24.05
N VAL A 57 17.87 -17.46 -24.86
CA VAL A 57 18.76 -18.64 -24.96
C VAL A 57 19.34 -18.79 -26.37
N THR A 58 20.52 -19.43 -26.49
CA THR A 58 21.14 -19.73 -27.80
C THR A 58 20.50 -20.93 -28.51
N ALA A 59 19.95 -21.87 -27.74
CA ALA A 59 19.51 -23.17 -28.24
C ALA A 59 18.04 -23.13 -28.67
N SER A 60 17.70 -23.80 -29.77
CA SER A 60 16.30 -24.05 -30.17
C SER A 60 15.65 -25.01 -29.17
N LEU A 61 14.79 -24.49 -28.32
CA LEU A 61 14.02 -25.30 -27.36
C LEU A 61 12.73 -25.81 -28.00
N LYS A 62 12.27 -26.99 -27.58
CA LYS A 62 10.89 -27.43 -27.86
C LYS A 62 9.94 -26.62 -27.00
N GLU A 63 8.88 -26.10 -27.62
CA GLU A 63 7.85 -25.37 -26.89
C GLU A 63 7.21 -26.27 -25.83
N LYS A 64 7.10 -25.75 -24.61
CA LYS A 64 6.51 -26.46 -23.48
C LYS A 64 6.08 -25.46 -22.43
N HIS A 65 4.91 -25.68 -21.83
CA HIS A 65 4.47 -24.91 -20.68
C HIS A 65 4.39 -25.82 -19.45
N THR A 66 5.01 -25.39 -18.35
CA THR A 66 5.01 -26.15 -17.11
C THR A 66 4.48 -25.25 -15.99
N VAL A 67 3.38 -25.67 -15.38
CA VAL A 67 2.86 -25.06 -14.16
C VAL A 67 3.63 -25.63 -12.97
N VAL A 68 4.24 -24.76 -12.17
CA VAL A 68 5.10 -25.13 -11.03
C VAL A 68 4.62 -24.42 -9.77
N ASP A 69 3.31 -24.16 -9.64
CA ASP A 69 2.67 -23.30 -8.62
C ASP A 69 3.10 -23.65 -7.18
N TYR A 70 4.28 -23.15 -6.81
CA TYR A 70 5.01 -23.57 -5.63
C TYR A 70 6.06 -22.51 -5.27
N ARG A 71 5.90 -21.96 -4.05
CA ARG A 71 6.75 -20.92 -3.45
C ARG A 71 7.00 -19.72 -4.37
N ALA A 72 8.07 -19.79 -5.17
CA ALA A 72 8.65 -18.70 -5.95
C ALA A 72 8.22 -18.68 -7.41
N LEU A 73 7.60 -19.75 -7.88
CA LEU A 73 7.34 -20.00 -9.28
C LEU A 73 5.86 -20.29 -9.48
N LYS A 74 5.25 -19.61 -10.44
CA LYS A 74 3.92 -19.96 -10.96
C LYS A 74 4.06 -20.85 -12.18
N THR A 75 4.81 -20.40 -13.16
CA THR A 75 5.00 -21.13 -14.42
C THR A 75 6.42 -20.98 -14.97
N VAL A 76 6.83 -21.99 -15.73
CA VAL A 76 8.03 -21.96 -16.58
C VAL A 76 7.59 -22.35 -17.98
N SER A 77 7.72 -21.40 -18.92
CA SER A 77 7.34 -21.57 -20.32
C SER A 77 8.58 -21.56 -21.19
N PHE A 78 8.70 -22.55 -22.06
CA PHE A 78 9.77 -22.72 -23.01
C PHE A 78 9.26 -22.33 -24.39
N PHE A 79 10.01 -21.46 -25.07
CA PHE A 79 9.80 -21.06 -26.45
C PHE A 79 11.08 -21.32 -27.23
N THR A 80 11.02 -21.31 -28.56
CA THR A 80 12.17 -21.65 -29.42
C THR A 80 13.46 -20.93 -29.03
N ASN A 81 13.39 -19.63 -28.70
CA ASN A 81 14.56 -18.79 -28.42
C ASN A 81 14.59 -18.18 -27.00
N ARG A 82 13.64 -18.52 -26.13
CA ARG A 82 13.54 -17.94 -24.79
C ARG A 82 12.86 -18.86 -23.79
N ILE A 83 13.11 -18.60 -22.51
CA ILE A 83 12.38 -19.19 -21.39
C ILE A 83 11.72 -18.04 -20.63
N GLU A 84 10.42 -18.16 -20.40
CA GLU A 84 9.64 -17.21 -19.61
C GLU A 84 9.29 -17.84 -18.26
N ILE A 85 9.69 -17.18 -17.19
CA ILE A 85 9.47 -17.65 -15.82
C ILE A 85 8.53 -16.67 -15.14
N LEU A 86 7.29 -17.10 -14.90
CA LEU A 86 6.36 -16.32 -14.11
C LEU A 86 6.65 -16.58 -12.63
N LEU A 87 7.09 -15.55 -11.92
CA LEU A 87 7.39 -15.62 -10.51
C LEU A 87 6.11 -15.50 -9.68
N SER A 88 6.13 -16.11 -8.50
CA SER A 88 5.24 -15.76 -7.41
C SER A 88 5.88 -14.61 -6.65
N TYR A 89 5.26 -13.43 -6.69
CA TYR A 89 5.77 -12.17 -6.13
C TYR A 89 7.05 -11.70 -6.83
N GLN A 90 7.41 -10.42 -6.73
CA GLN A 90 8.80 -10.12 -7.04
C GLN A 90 9.67 -10.87 -6.07
N ARG A 91 10.74 -11.43 -6.62
CA ARG A 91 11.79 -12.02 -5.82
C ARG A 91 13.06 -11.49 -6.41
N ASN A 92 13.97 -11.07 -5.53
CA ASN A 92 15.32 -10.82 -5.97
C ASN A 92 15.83 -12.09 -6.62
N TYR A 93 16.39 -11.95 -7.81
CA TYR A 93 16.99 -13.07 -8.50
C TYR A 93 18.40 -12.70 -8.89
N PHE A 94 19.25 -13.71 -8.93
CA PHE A 94 20.55 -13.57 -9.54
C PHE A 94 20.83 -14.80 -10.38
N LEU A 95 21.43 -14.56 -11.54
CA LEU A 95 21.89 -15.61 -12.42
C LEU A 95 23.38 -15.79 -12.21
N ASN A 96 23.80 -17.02 -11.91
CA ASN A 96 25.21 -17.40 -11.88
C ASN A 96 25.45 -18.51 -12.90
N ALA A 97 26.14 -18.19 -13.99
CA ALA A 97 26.28 -19.05 -15.17
C ALA A 97 24.90 -19.54 -15.67
N ASN A 98 24.61 -20.82 -15.52
CA ASN A 98 23.36 -21.45 -15.96
C ASN A 98 22.39 -21.74 -14.81
N THR A 99 22.62 -21.15 -13.64
CA THR A 99 21.80 -21.39 -12.46
C THR A 99 21.14 -20.09 -12.03
N LEU A 100 19.82 -20.05 -12.08
CA LEU A 100 19.01 -18.95 -11.57
C LEU A 100 18.62 -19.22 -10.13
N TYR A 101 18.99 -18.29 -9.25
CA TYR A 101 18.58 -18.27 -7.87
C TYR A 101 17.48 -17.24 -7.70
N ILE A 102 16.35 -17.67 -7.16
CA ILE A 102 15.21 -16.82 -6.85
C ILE A 102 15.11 -16.77 -5.33
N MET A 103 15.45 -15.62 -4.76
CA MET A 103 15.55 -15.41 -3.32
C MET A 103 14.18 -15.09 -2.71
N ASP A 104 13.88 -15.72 -1.59
CA ASP A 104 12.73 -15.40 -0.75
C ASP A 104 13.16 -14.30 0.23
N SER A 105 13.59 -13.15 -0.32
CA SER A 105 14.08 -12.04 0.49
C SER A 105 12.92 -11.16 0.94
N PHE A 106 12.64 -11.14 2.24
CA PHE A 106 11.79 -10.15 2.90
C PHE A 106 12.65 -9.30 3.85
N PRO A 107 12.29 -8.03 4.13
CA PRO A 107 11.13 -7.32 3.59
C PRO A 107 11.30 -6.92 2.12
N GLN A 108 10.18 -6.75 1.42
CA GLN A 108 10.13 -6.19 0.06
C GLN A 108 9.22 -4.99 0.01
N LYS A 109 9.51 -4.03 -0.86
CA LYS A 109 8.61 -2.90 -1.11
C LYS A 109 7.58 -3.29 -2.19
N ALA A 110 6.36 -2.80 -2.05
CA ALA A 110 5.29 -2.94 -3.04
C ALA A 110 4.45 -1.67 -3.10
N ILE A 111 3.77 -1.44 -4.22
CA ILE A 111 2.76 -0.38 -4.36
C ILE A 111 1.39 -0.98 -4.66
N ALA A 112 0.34 -0.38 -4.12
CA ALA A 112 -1.03 -0.75 -4.45
C ALA A 112 -1.37 -0.40 -5.91
N LEU A 113 -1.91 -1.36 -6.66
CA LEU A 113 -2.30 -1.18 -8.07
C LEU A 113 -3.74 -0.67 -8.21
N GLU A 114 -4.61 -1.15 -7.35
CA GLU A 114 -6.04 -0.86 -7.41
C GLU A 114 -6.38 0.44 -6.66
N PRO A 115 -7.51 1.11 -6.99
CA PRO A 115 -8.03 2.24 -6.23
C PRO A 115 -8.10 1.98 -4.71
N ARG A 116 -8.36 0.73 -4.33
CA ARG A 116 -8.50 0.30 -2.95
C ARG A 116 -7.98 -1.13 -2.82
N VAL A 117 -6.98 -1.32 -1.98
CA VAL A 117 -6.44 -2.65 -1.66
C VAL A 117 -6.73 -2.95 -0.18
N PRO A 118 -7.69 -3.84 0.14
CA PRO A 118 -8.02 -4.18 1.52
C PRO A 118 -6.93 -5.04 2.17
N LEU A 119 -6.67 -4.79 3.45
CA LEU A 119 -5.80 -5.61 4.30
C LEU A 119 -6.63 -6.24 5.41
N TYR A 120 -6.50 -7.56 5.54
CA TYR A 120 -7.31 -8.37 6.43
C TYR A 120 -6.50 -8.93 7.61
N GLU A 121 -7.16 -9.17 8.75
CA GLU A 121 -6.55 -9.75 9.95
C GLU A 121 -5.91 -11.12 9.66
N LYS A 122 -6.61 -11.92 8.83
CA LYS A 122 -6.20 -13.26 8.43
C LYS A 122 -6.07 -13.32 6.91
N ASN A 123 -5.39 -14.35 6.41
CA ASN A 123 -5.24 -14.62 4.99
C ASN A 123 -6.56 -15.16 4.36
N ASP A 124 -7.66 -14.48 4.61
CA ASP A 124 -9.04 -14.82 4.28
C ASP A 124 -9.86 -13.53 4.11
N ILE A 125 -10.53 -13.37 2.97
CA ILE A 125 -11.33 -12.18 2.63
C ILE A 125 -12.56 -12.02 3.52
N SER A 126 -12.98 -13.09 4.21
CA SER A 126 -14.10 -13.08 5.16
C SER A 126 -13.69 -12.65 6.56
N SER A 127 -12.38 -12.52 6.82
CA SER A 127 -11.88 -12.03 8.11
C SER A 127 -12.01 -10.51 8.23
N THR A 128 -11.78 -9.99 9.44
CA THR A 128 -11.88 -8.57 9.76
C THR A 128 -11.03 -7.74 8.80
N LEU A 129 -11.61 -6.67 8.24
CA LEU A 129 -10.84 -5.64 7.53
C LEU A 129 -10.08 -4.82 8.58
N GLU A 130 -8.76 -4.84 8.51
CA GLU A 130 -7.89 -4.05 9.39
C GLU A 130 -7.78 -2.62 8.87
N THR A 131 -7.45 -2.49 7.59
CA THR A 131 -7.28 -1.20 6.92
C THR A 131 -7.28 -1.36 5.40
N GLU A 132 -7.03 -0.29 4.67
CA GLU A 132 -6.90 -0.28 3.21
C GLU A 132 -5.67 0.53 2.77
N LEU A 133 -5.03 0.10 1.69
CA LEU A 133 -4.09 0.90 0.92
C LEU A 133 -4.83 1.66 -0.18
N ILE A 134 -4.47 2.93 -0.34
CA ILE A 134 -4.86 3.78 -1.47
C ILE A 134 -3.99 3.42 -2.68
N GLN A 135 -4.53 3.56 -3.91
CA GLN A 135 -3.74 3.39 -5.13
C GLN A 135 -2.40 4.13 -5.08
N GLY A 136 -1.34 3.41 -5.45
CA GLY A 136 0.03 3.90 -5.46
C GLY A 136 0.69 3.99 -4.08
N ALA A 137 -0.05 3.78 -2.98
CA ALA A 137 0.53 3.78 -1.65
C ALA A 137 1.54 2.63 -1.51
N LEU A 138 2.67 2.94 -0.86
CA LEU A 138 3.75 2.02 -0.57
C LEU A 138 3.37 1.11 0.61
N CYS A 139 3.74 -0.16 0.53
CA CYS A 139 3.75 -1.08 1.66
C CYS A 139 5.04 -1.93 1.68
N HIS A 140 5.33 -2.50 2.83
CA HIS A 140 6.43 -3.43 3.04
C HIS A 140 5.89 -4.84 3.23
N ILE A 141 6.17 -5.74 2.30
CA ILE A 141 5.83 -7.15 2.42
C ILE A 141 6.83 -7.81 3.35
N ILE A 142 6.33 -8.38 4.44
CA ILE A 142 7.16 -8.98 5.49
C ILE A 142 7.18 -10.51 5.40
N LYS A 143 6.07 -11.10 4.94
CA LYS A 143 5.93 -12.55 4.74
C LYS A 143 4.80 -12.85 3.77
N ASN A 144 4.72 -14.10 3.32
CA ASN A 144 3.67 -14.56 2.42
C ASN A 144 3.12 -15.93 2.81
N LYS A 145 1.94 -16.27 2.28
CA LYS A 145 1.30 -17.59 2.41
C LYS A 145 0.41 -17.83 1.19
N LYS A 146 0.79 -18.76 0.32
CA LYS A 146 0.12 -18.99 -0.99
C LYS A 146 0.05 -17.69 -1.80
N ASN A 147 -1.14 -17.25 -2.22
CA ASN A 147 -1.43 -16.00 -2.95
C ASN A 147 -1.72 -14.80 -2.02
N TRP A 148 -1.34 -14.89 -0.75
CA TRP A 148 -1.48 -13.83 0.23
C TRP A 148 -0.14 -13.28 0.68
N LEU A 149 -0.10 -11.97 0.86
CA LEU A 149 1.02 -11.22 1.41
C LEU A 149 0.63 -10.59 2.71
N PHE A 150 1.51 -10.66 3.71
CA PHE A 150 1.37 -9.86 4.91
C PHE A 150 2.22 -8.60 4.76
N ALA A 151 1.57 -7.45 4.77
CA ALA A 151 2.17 -6.16 4.49
C ALA A 151 2.06 -5.23 5.70
N GLU A 152 3.13 -4.53 6.02
CA GLU A 152 3.15 -3.36 6.90
C GLU A 152 2.99 -2.10 6.05
N ILE A 153 2.25 -1.10 6.54
CA ILE A 153 1.99 0.15 5.81
C ILE A 153 2.71 1.31 6.51
N PRO A 154 3.84 1.81 5.97
CA PRO A 154 4.60 2.89 6.61
C PRO A 154 3.77 4.16 6.87
N ASP A 155 2.90 4.53 5.92
CA ASP A 155 2.04 5.71 6.01
C ASP A 155 0.90 5.57 7.04
N GLN A 156 0.71 4.36 7.55
CA GLN A 156 -0.27 4.02 8.58
C GLN A 156 0.43 3.40 9.79
N GLY A 157 1.69 3.81 10.06
CA GLY A 157 2.54 3.70 11.26
C GLY A 157 2.46 2.49 12.23
N ASP A 158 1.27 1.97 12.45
CA ASP A 158 0.82 0.95 13.37
C ASP A 158 0.11 -0.25 12.70
N HIS A 159 -0.12 -0.20 11.38
CA HIS A 159 -0.96 -1.19 10.69
C HIS A 159 -0.21 -2.18 9.82
N ALA A 160 -0.66 -3.43 9.91
CA ALA A 160 -0.25 -4.53 9.06
C ALA A 160 -1.41 -5.49 8.82
N GLY A 161 -1.42 -6.16 7.67
CA GLY A 161 -2.47 -7.13 7.37
C GLY A 161 -2.20 -7.92 6.11
N TRP A 162 -3.10 -8.86 5.83
CA TRP A 162 -3.03 -9.73 4.68
C TRP A 162 -3.75 -9.12 3.48
N LEU A 163 -3.07 -9.06 2.34
CA LEU A 163 -3.63 -8.63 1.05
C LEU A 163 -3.38 -9.68 -0.03
N LYS A 164 -4.11 -9.59 -1.14
CA LYS A 164 -3.90 -10.48 -2.30
C LYS A 164 -2.70 -10.02 -3.12
N GLU A 165 -1.89 -10.98 -3.52
CA GLU A 165 -0.72 -10.78 -4.38
C GLU A 165 -0.99 -9.87 -5.59
N GLU A 166 -2.08 -10.14 -6.30
CA GLU A 166 -2.44 -9.50 -7.57
C GLU A 166 -2.78 -8.02 -7.43
N GLN A 167 -3.03 -7.55 -6.20
CA GLN A 167 -3.43 -6.18 -5.91
C GLN A 167 -2.24 -5.23 -5.73
N VAL A 168 -1.01 -5.76 -5.69
CA VAL A 168 0.20 -4.97 -5.50
C VAL A 168 1.21 -5.24 -6.62
N ASN A 169 1.89 -4.18 -7.04
CA ASN A 169 3.08 -4.32 -7.86
C ASN A 169 4.28 -4.34 -6.94
N LEU A 170 5.03 -5.41 -7.01
CA LEU A 170 6.27 -5.54 -6.28
C LEU A 170 7.44 -4.96 -7.09
N LEU A 171 7.34 -4.94 -8.43
CA LEU A 171 8.32 -4.38 -9.38
C LEU A 171 8.37 -2.86 -9.28
N LEU A 172 9.14 -2.41 -8.30
CA LEU A 172 9.46 -1.00 -8.09
C LEU A 172 10.75 -0.63 -8.85
N PRO A 173 10.68 0.21 -9.90
CA PRO A 173 11.86 0.85 -10.48
C PRO A 173 12.59 1.78 -9.47
N GLY A 174 13.54 1.26 -8.71
CA GLY A 174 14.56 2.04 -7.98
C GLY A 174 14.09 2.81 -6.74
N ASN A 175 14.75 3.93 -6.43
CA ASN A 175 14.43 4.79 -5.29
C ASN A 175 13.20 5.65 -5.60
N PHE A 176 12.10 5.39 -4.90
CA PHE A 176 10.87 6.19 -4.99
C PHE A 176 10.85 7.28 -3.94
N HIS A 177 10.57 8.50 -4.38
CA HIS A 177 10.21 9.63 -3.54
C HIS A 177 8.91 10.22 -4.08
N PHE A 178 7.97 10.53 -3.19
CA PHE A 178 6.73 11.19 -3.54
C PHE A 178 6.79 12.60 -2.98
N ASP A 179 6.46 13.58 -3.81
CA ASP A 179 6.52 14.99 -3.42
C ASP A 179 5.22 15.41 -2.73
N ALA A 180 4.09 14.78 -3.09
CA ALA A 180 2.78 15.14 -2.54
C ALA A 180 1.75 14.01 -2.72
N VAL A 181 0.53 14.26 -2.22
CA VAL A 181 -0.65 13.42 -2.47
C VAL A 181 -1.79 14.25 -3.08
N ILE A 182 -2.73 13.57 -3.75
CA ILE A 182 -3.94 14.20 -4.27
C ILE A 182 -4.77 14.73 -3.11
N SER A 183 -5.00 16.03 -3.13
CA SER A 183 -5.56 16.78 -2.00
C SER A 183 -7.05 17.12 -2.14
N GLN A 184 -7.67 16.71 -3.24
CA GLN A 184 -9.12 16.78 -3.47
C GLN A 184 -9.67 15.36 -3.47
N LYS A 185 -10.95 15.18 -3.13
CA LYS A 185 -11.58 13.85 -3.08
C LYS A 185 -11.41 13.06 -4.37
N ASP A 186 -11.56 13.71 -5.52
CA ASP A 186 -11.36 13.12 -6.85
C ASP A 186 -10.74 14.15 -7.80
N VAL A 187 -9.72 13.74 -8.55
CA VAL A 187 -9.05 14.55 -9.58
C VAL A 187 -8.98 13.75 -10.87
N VAL A 188 -9.28 14.39 -12.00
CA VAL A 188 -9.08 13.77 -13.32
C VAL A 188 -7.73 14.18 -13.88
N MET A 189 -6.82 13.20 -13.99
CA MET A 189 -5.54 13.33 -14.67
C MET A 189 -5.72 13.09 -16.17
N THR A 190 -5.04 13.90 -16.98
CA THR A 190 -4.87 13.66 -18.43
C THR A 190 -3.46 13.14 -18.67
N THR A 191 -3.33 11.88 -19.05
CA THR A 191 -2.03 11.23 -19.30
C THR A 191 -1.38 11.75 -20.59
N HIS A 192 -0.09 11.49 -20.76
CA HIS A 192 0.63 11.87 -21.99
C HIS A 192 0.13 11.17 -23.26
N ASP A 193 -0.47 10.00 -23.15
CA ASP A 193 -1.13 9.31 -24.27
C ASP A 193 -2.54 9.84 -24.57
N GLY A 194 -3.01 10.85 -23.82
CA GLY A 194 -4.31 11.50 -24.00
C GLY A 194 -5.48 10.79 -23.30
N SER A 195 -5.25 9.66 -22.62
CA SER A 195 -6.27 9.02 -21.80
C SER A 195 -6.57 9.81 -20.52
N ARG A 196 -7.73 9.52 -19.91
CA ARG A 196 -8.16 10.16 -18.67
C ARG A 196 -8.18 9.13 -17.54
N ARG A 197 -7.62 9.51 -16.39
CA ARG A 197 -7.57 8.67 -15.19
C ARG A 197 -8.11 9.42 -14.00
N ASN A 198 -9.03 8.80 -13.25
CA ASN A 198 -9.52 9.35 -11.99
C ASN A 198 -8.54 8.96 -10.88
N LEU A 199 -8.09 9.96 -10.14
CA LEU A 199 -7.24 9.82 -8.97
C LEU A 199 -8.04 10.21 -7.74
N GLN A 200 -8.02 9.38 -6.71
CA GLN A 200 -8.72 9.66 -5.47
C GLN A 200 -7.83 10.46 -4.51
N GLY A 201 -8.46 11.11 -3.53
CA GLY A 201 -7.78 11.78 -2.44
C GLY A 201 -6.77 10.85 -1.73
N GLY A 202 -5.57 11.37 -1.46
CA GLY A 202 -4.47 10.65 -0.81
C GLY A 202 -3.59 9.83 -1.76
N THR A 203 -3.88 9.75 -3.06
CA THR A 203 -3.01 9.09 -4.04
C THR A 203 -1.66 9.84 -4.15
N PRO A 204 -0.51 9.17 -3.91
CA PRO A 204 0.80 9.81 -3.99
C PRO A 204 1.25 10.04 -5.44
N TYR A 205 2.01 11.12 -5.65
CA TYR A 205 2.63 11.44 -6.93
C TYR A 205 3.96 12.22 -6.75
N SER A 206 4.76 12.26 -7.80
CA SER A 206 5.94 13.12 -7.92
C SER A 206 5.64 14.27 -8.88
N ILE A 207 6.13 15.47 -8.57
CA ILE A 207 6.00 16.67 -9.40
C ILE A 207 7.13 16.66 -10.42
N LEU A 208 6.79 16.67 -11.70
CA LEU A 208 7.77 16.79 -12.79
C LEU A 208 7.96 18.26 -13.19
N LYS A 209 6.85 19.00 -13.27
CA LYS A 209 6.86 20.41 -13.67
C LYS A 209 5.61 21.14 -13.19
N GLU A 210 5.80 22.28 -12.54
CA GLU A 210 4.71 23.20 -12.21
C GLU A 210 4.44 24.15 -13.38
N GLY A 211 3.16 24.35 -13.69
CA GLY A 211 2.68 25.34 -14.65
C GLY A 211 1.51 26.12 -14.05
N ALA A 212 1.14 27.23 -14.69
CA ALA A 212 0.12 28.14 -14.15
C ALA A 212 -1.27 27.48 -13.97
N ASP A 213 -1.69 26.65 -14.92
CA ASP A 213 -3.04 26.04 -14.92
C ASP A 213 -3.03 24.53 -14.70
N ARG A 214 -1.87 23.89 -14.90
CA ARG A 214 -1.70 22.45 -14.71
C ARG A 214 -0.31 22.11 -14.16
N THR A 215 -0.26 21.07 -13.34
CA THR A 215 0.99 20.47 -12.86
C THR A 215 1.20 19.14 -13.57
N GLU A 216 2.39 18.96 -14.15
CA GLU A 216 2.85 17.70 -14.70
C GLU A 216 3.35 16.81 -13.56
N ILE A 217 2.82 15.60 -13.48
CA ILE A 217 3.10 14.64 -12.41
C ILE A 217 3.47 13.27 -12.95
N GLU A 218 4.17 12.50 -12.14
CA GLU A 218 4.41 11.06 -12.32
C GLU A 218 3.75 10.29 -11.18
N LEU A 219 2.91 9.31 -11.53
CA LEU A 219 2.34 8.37 -10.57
C LEU A 219 3.35 7.26 -10.24
N THR A 220 3.08 6.53 -9.17
CA THR A 220 3.95 5.47 -8.66
C THR A 220 4.15 4.30 -9.63
N ASP A 221 3.22 4.12 -10.58
CA ASP A 221 3.31 3.12 -11.64
C ASP A 221 4.05 3.63 -12.88
N GLY A 222 4.66 4.83 -12.82
CA GLY A 222 5.38 5.48 -13.92
C GLY A 222 4.48 6.23 -14.89
N THR A 223 3.16 6.24 -14.69
CA THR A 223 2.24 7.00 -15.55
C THR A 223 2.50 8.49 -15.41
N ARG A 224 2.73 9.17 -16.53
CA ARG A 224 2.94 10.62 -16.59
C ARG A 224 1.76 11.35 -17.21
N GLY A 225 1.51 12.56 -16.74
CA GLY A 225 0.41 13.38 -17.22
C GLY A 225 0.19 14.64 -16.40
N PHE A 226 -0.95 15.27 -16.63
CA PHE A 226 -1.29 16.57 -16.07
C PHE A 226 -2.50 16.46 -15.14
N ILE A 227 -2.40 17.09 -13.98
CA ILE A 227 -3.54 17.41 -13.12
C ILE A 227 -3.78 18.92 -13.14
N PRO A 228 -5.00 19.40 -12.86
CA PRO A 228 -5.24 20.83 -12.67
C PRO A 228 -4.26 21.41 -11.64
N HIS A 229 -3.67 22.56 -11.93
CA HIS A 229 -2.79 23.23 -10.99
C HIS A 229 -3.64 23.64 -9.80
N ARG A 230 -3.16 23.32 -8.60
CA ARG A 230 -3.86 23.73 -7.41
C ARG A 230 -3.63 25.22 -7.20
N SER A 231 -4.71 25.99 -7.19
CA SER A 231 -4.78 27.14 -6.29
C SER A 231 -4.92 26.56 -4.87
N PRO A 232 -3.95 26.77 -3.99
CA PRO A 232 -3.88 26.01 -2.76
C PRO A 232 -5.04 26.40 -1.83
N LEU A 233 -5.70 25.40 -1.24
CA LEU A 233 -6.54 25.62 -0.04
C LEU A 233 -5.75 26.34 1.08
N LEU A 234 -4.42 26.42 0.97
CA LEU A 234 -3.49 27.18 1.82
C LEU A 234 -3.79 28.69 1.89
N PHE A 235 -4.56 29.29 0.97
CA PHE A 235 -4.90 30.73 1.09
C PHE A 235 -5.71 31.07 2.36
N GLN A 236 -6.41 30.11 2.95
CA GLN A 236 -7.20 30.29 4.18
C GLN A 236 -6.58 29.58 5.41
N GLY A 237 -5.36 29.05 5.27
CA GLY A 237 -4.64 28.34 6.34
C GLY A 237 -4.97 26.84 6.45
N LEU A 238 -4.10 26.11 7.16
CA LEU A 238 -4.16 24.65 7.27
C LEU A 238 -5.43 24.16 7.97
N ARG A 239 -5.83 24.81 9.07
CA ARG A 239 -7.04 24.47 9.83
C ARG A 239 -8.31 24.54 8.98
N HIS A 240 -8.44 25.59 8.17
CA HIS A 240 -9.55 25.72 7.23
C HIS A 240 -9.52 24.61 6.16
N SER A 241 -8.34 24.32 5.62
CA SER A 241 -8.15 23.26 4.62
C SER A 241 -8.58 21.88 5.13
N LEU A 242 -8.27 21.54 6.39
CA LEU A 242 -8.72 20.30 7.02
C LEU A 242 -10.24 20.21 7.12
N VAL A 243 -10.91 21.31 7.49
CA VAL A 243 -12.39 21.35 7.59
C VAL A 243 -13.03 21.17 6.22
N GLU A 244 -12.59 21.91 5.21
CA GLU A 244 -13.16 21.79 3.87
C GLU A 244 -12.90 20.42 3.27
N THR A 245 -11.70 19.86 3.48
CA THR A 245 -11.39 18.49 3.08
C THR A 245 -12.34 17.49 3.75
N ALA A 246 -12.61 17.63 5.06
CA ALA A 246 -13.55 16.76 5.75
C ALA A 246 -14.99 16.88 5.22
N ARG A 247 -15.40 18.07 4.79
CA ARG A 247 -16.73 18.33 4.21
C ARG A 247 -16.95 17.62 2.87
N GLU A 248 -15.90 17.42 2.07
CA GLU A 248 -16.00 16.68 0.79
C GLU A 248 -16.48 15.22 0.98
N PHE A 249 -16.32 14.67 2.19
CA PHE A 249 -16.70 13.30 2.51
C PHE A 249 -18.10 13.16 3.12
N LEU A 250 -18.86 14.24 3.33
CA LEU A 250 -20.24 14.14 3.84
C LEU A 250 -21.09 13.16 3.02
N GLY A 251 -21.80 12.28 3.72
CA GLY A 251 -22.63 11.23 3.13
C GLY A 251 -21.88 9.97 2.67
N VAL A 252 -20.53 9.92 2.72
CA VAL A 252 -19.80 8.68 2.45
C VAL A 252 -20.20 7.61 3.48
N PRO A 253 -20.55 6.38 3.06
CA PRO A 253 -20.99 5.33 3.98
C PRO A 253 -19.92 4.93 5.00
N TYR A 254 -20.38 4.43 6.14
CA TYR A 254 -19.49 3.81 7.11
C TYR A 254 -18.94 2.49 6.59
N LEU A 255 -17.63 2.29 6.71
CA LEU A 255 -16.99 1.01 6.50
C LEU A 255 -15.90 0.80 7.54
N TRP A 256 -16.07 -0.19 8.41
CA TRP A 256 -15.02 -0.58 9.36
C TRP A 256 -13.73 -0.91 8.62
N GLY A 257 -12.60 -0.30 9.01
CA GLY A 257 -11.31 -0.44 8.33
C GLY A 257 -11.16 0.48 7.10
N GLY A 258 -12.22 1.16 6.66
CA GLY A 258 -12.23 1.98 5.45
C GLY A 258 -11.38 3.24 5.52
N THR A 259 -10.61 3.52 4.46
CA THR A 259 -9.74 4.72 4.36
C THR A 259 -9.88 5.45 3.01
N THR A 260 -10.98 5.21 2.29
CA THR A 260 -11.19 5.76 0.93
C THR A 260 -12.58 6.38 0.77
N GLY A 261 -12.78 7.17 -0.29
CA GLY A 261 -14.10 7.76 -0.59
C GLY A 261 -15.22 6.75 -0.88
N ARG A 262 -14.92 5.45 -0.94
CA ARG A 262 -15.90 4.36 -1.09
C ARG A 262 -16.51 3.91 0.24
N GLY A 263 -15.87 4.25 1.36
CA GLY A 263 -16.32 3.91 2.71
C GLY A 263 -15.24 4.26 3.73
N LEU A 264 -15.65 4.87 4.83
CA LEU A 264 -14.74 5.36 5.87
C LEU A 264 -15.18 4.88 7.24
N ASP A 265 -14.24 4.51 8.10
CA ASP A 265 -14.50 4.48 9.55
C ASP A 265 -14.10 5.81 10.20
N CYS A 266 -14.34 5.92 11.51
CA CYS A 266 -14.13 7.17 12.24
C CYS A 266 -12.69 7.68 12.16
N SER A 267 -11.69 6.82 12.37
CA SER A 267 -10.27 7.21 12.34
C SER A 267 -9.68 7.19 10.93
N GLY A 268 -10.28 6.45 9.99
CA GLY A 268 -9.94 6.44 8.58
C GLY A 268 -10.33 7.76 7.90
N LEU A 269 -11.47 8.36 8.29
CA LEU A 269 -11.84 9.71 7.87
C LEU A 269 -10.81 10.74 8.32
N THR A 270 -10.45 10.79 9.60
CA THR A 270 -9.47 11.76 10.10
C THR A 270 -8.09 11.52 9.49
N TRP A 271 -7.67 10.26 9.37
CA TRP A 271 -6.41 9.90 8.70
C TRP A 271 -6.38 10.40 7.25
N LEU A 272 -7.45 10.18 6.48
CA LEU A 272 -7.51 10.60 5.09
C LEU A 272 -7.51 12.13 4.95
N VAL A 273 -8.27 12.84 5.78
CA VAL A 273 -8.32 14.31 5.80
C VAL A 273 -6.95 14.91 6.08
N TYR A 274 -6.25 14.42 7.10
CA TYR A 274 -4.90 14.88 7.42
C TYR A 274 -3.91 14.52 6.30
N ARG A 275 -3.99 13.29 5.77
CA ARG A 275 -3.15 12.86 4.64
C ARG A 275 -3.30 13.77 3.43
N MET A 276 -4.53 14.11 3.03
CA MET A 276 -4.82 14.99 1.89
C MET A 276 -4.33 16.44 2.08
N ASN A 277 -3.97 16.80 3.31
CA ASN A 277 -3.34 18.06 3.67
C ASN A 277 -1.86 17.87 4.06
N ASP A 278 -1.25 16.76 3.62
CA ASP A 278 0.16 16.40 3.79
C ASP A 278 0.63 16.22 5.25
N ILE A 279 -0.31 15.94 6.16
CA ILE A 279 0.00 15.65 7.56
C ILE A 279 -0.13 14.15 7.83
N LYS A 280 0.91 13.57 8.40
CA LYS A 280 0.93 12.15 8.78
C LYS A 280 0.44 11.98 10.22
N ILE A 281 -0.61 11.19 10.38
CA ILE A 281 -1.14 10.80 11.69
C ILE A 281 -1.32 9.28 11.75
N PRO A 282 -1.38 8.66 12.94
CA PRO A 282 -1.69 7.24 13.05
C PRO A 282 -3.05 6.86 12.45
N ARG A 283 -3.22 5.60 12.05
CA ARG A 283 -4.46 5.13 11.39
C ARG A 283 -5.61 4.89 12.38
N ASP A 284 -5.30 4.42 13.58
CA ASP A 284 -6.31 4.10 14.59
C ASP A 284 -6.59 5.26 15.54
N GLY A 285 -7.85 5.36 16.00
CA GLY A 285 -8.29 6.43 16.90
C GLY A 285 -7.52 6.49 18.23
N THR A 286 -7.16 5.35 18.82
CA THR A 286 -6.40 5.35 20.09
C THR A 286 -4.95 5.85 19.91
N PRO A 287 -4.17 5.40 18.91
CA PRO A 287 -2.91 6.02 18.51
C PRO A 287 -3.03 7.51 18.15
N GLN A 288 -4.04 7.92 17.38
CA GLN A 288 -4.29 9.35 17.09
C GLN A 288 -4.43 10.17 18.38
N PHE A 289 -5.26 9.70 19.31
CA PHE A 289 -5.40 10.31 20.63
C PHE A 289 -4.06 10.37 21.36
N LYS A 290 -3.29 9.28 21.41
CA LYS A 290 -1.99 9.25 22.12
C LYS A 290 -0.94 10.18 21.52
N SER A 291 -0.97 10.38 20.21
CA SER A 291 0.01 11.22 19.50
C SER A 291 -0.25 12.74 19.64
N GLY A 292 -1.49 13.16 19.86
CA GLY A 292 -1.85 14.57 19.92
C GLY A 292 -1.61 15.24 21.30
N LYS A 293 -1.34 16.54 21.28
CA LYS A 293 -1.29 17.40 22.49
C LYS A 293 -2.70 17.52 23.05
N ARG A 294 -2.89 17.11 24.31
CA ARG A 294 -4.17 17.25 25.03
C ARG A 294 -4.53 18.72 25.15
N ILE A 295 -5.78 19.05 24.82
CA ILE A 295 -6.34 20.39 24.96
C ILE A 295 -7.69 20.31 25.67
N SER A 296 -8.10 21.41 26.29
CA SER A 296 -9.42 21.48 26.91
C SER A 296 -10.49 21.81 25.87
N GLN A 297 -11.75 21.46 26.12
CA GLN A 297 -12.84 21.69 25.17
C GLN A 297 -13.02 23.18 24.80
N LYS A 298 -12.73 24.09 25.73
CA LYS A 298 -12.80 25.55 25.49
C LYS A 298 -11.70 26.07 24.56
N ASP A 299 -10.63 25.30 24.38
CA ASP A 299 -9.48 25.67 23.54
C ASP A 299 -9.55 25.03 22.15
N LEU A 300 -10.65 24.31 21.85
CA LEU A 300 -10.86 23.66 20.57
C LEU A 300 -10.88 24.67 19.42
N GLN A 301 -10.07 24.38 18.41
CA GLN A 301 -10.03 25.11 17.15
C GLN A 301 -10.36 24.18 15.99
N PRO A 302 -10.95 24.68 14.88
CA PRO A 302 -11.22 23.86 13.72
C PRO A 302 -9.96 23.09 13.27
N GLY A 303 -10.16 21.83 12.89
CA GLY A 303 -9.07 20.90 12.58
C GLY A 303 -8.53 20.13 13.78
N ASP A 304 -8.93 20.42 15.02
CA ASP A 304 -8.60 19.57 16.18
C ASP A 304 -9.44 18.28 16.19
N LEU A 305 -9.00 17.25 16.91
CA LEU A 305 -9.73 15.99 17.03
C LEU A 305 -10.43 15.85 18.38
N VAL A 306 -11.69 15.43 18.34
CA VAL A 306 -12.53 15.12 19.50
C VAL A 306 -12.75 13.62 19.59
N PHE A 307 -12.59 13.06 20.78
CA PHE A 307 -12.67 11.61 21.03
C PHE A 307 -13.80 11.28 21.99
N PHE A 308 -14.41 10.13 21.78
CA PHE A 308 -15.55 9.66 22.56
C PHE A 308 -15.41 8.20 22.97
N SER A 309 -16.05 7.84 24.08
CA SER A 309 -16.19 6.46 24.53
C SER A 309 -17.58 5.93 24.16
N THR A 310 -17.69 5.24 23.01
CA THR A 310 -18.96 4.80 22.42
C THR A 310 -19.14 3.28 22.51
N PHE A 311 -18.37 2.50 21.75
CA PHE A 311 -18.53 1.03 21.65
C PHE A 311 -17.57 0.23 22.52
N LYS A 312 -16.49 0.86 23.03
CA LYS A 312 -15.61 0.30 24.06
C LYS A 312 -15.06 1.40 24.98
N PRO A 313 -14.67 1.07 26.22
CA PRO A 313 -14.00 2.02 27.12
C PRO A 313 -12.77 2.67 26.47
N GLY A 314 -12.54 3.95 26.74
CA GLY A 314 -11.46 4.74 26.15
C GLY A 314 -11.86 5.47 24.85
N PRO A 315 -10.87 6.00 24.09
CA PRO A 315 -11.10 6.77 22.86
C PRO A 315 -11.47 5.82 21.71
N SER A 316 -12.71 5.31 21.75
CA SER A 316 -13.21 4.34 20.78
C SER A 316 -13.77 4.98 19.53
N HIS A 317 -14.15 6.26 19.58
CA HIS A 317 -14.63 7.01 18.42
C HIS A 317 -13.92 8.35 18.31
N VAL A 318 -13.72 8.84 17.09
CA VAL A 318 -13.06 10.11 16.81
C VAL A 318 -13.84 10.92 15.77
N GLY A 319 -13.77 12.25 15.87
CA GLY A 319 -14.25 13.19 14.87
C GLY A 319 -13.35 14.41 14.77
N LEU A 320 -13.44 15.13 13.66
CA LEU A 320 -12.74 16.37 13.40
C LEU A 320 -13.61 17.56 13.78
N TYR A 321 -13.16 18.38 14.72
CA TYR A 321 -13.86 19.59 15.15
C TYR A 321 -13.85 20.63 14.03
N ILE A 322 -15.01 21.26 13.78
CA ILE A 322 -15.19 22.21 12.67
C ILE A 322 -15.56 23.62 13.14
N GLY A 323 -15.52 23.87 14.46
CA GLY A 323 -15.95 25.13 15.05
C GLY A 323 -17.39 25.08 15.59
N SER A 324 -17.79 26.13 16.30
CA SER A 324 -19.17 26.32 16.79
C SER A 324 -19.76 25.15 17.61
N GLY A 325 -18.92 24.36 18.27
CA GLY A 325 -19.39 23.18 19.02
C GLY A 325 -19.73 21.97 18.13
N GLU A 326 -19.39 22.00 16.84
CA GLU A 326 -19.70 20.94 15.88
C GLU A 326 -18.46 20.16 15.45
N PHE A 327 -18.67 18.91 15.02
CA PHE A 327 -17.62 18.04 14.49
C PHE A 327 -18.13 17.15 13.36
N ILE A 328 -17.25 16.82 12.42
CA ILE A 328 -17.50 15.85 11.35
C ILE A 328 -16.93 14.50 11.76
N HIS A 329 -17.71 13.43 11.56
CA HIS A 329 -17.26 12.07 11.85
C HIS A 329 -17.96 11.05 10.95
N ALA A 330 -17.36 9.87 10.75
CA ALA A 330 -18.03 8.71 10.16
C ALA A 330 -18.88 8.02 11.24
N ALA A 331 -20.20 8.22 11.20
CA ALA A 331 -21.18 7.51 12.04
C ALA A 331 -21.62 6.22 11.34
N THR A 332 -22.38 5.35 12.01
CA THR A 332 -22.98 4.15 11.40
C THR A 332 -23.78 4.46 10.13
N GLU A 333 -24.44 5.62 10.08
CA GLU A 333 -25.24 6.10 8.96
C GLU A 333 -24.41 6.82 7.87
N GLY A 334 -23.08 6.86 8.02
CA GLY A 334 -22.16 7.56 7.13
C GLY A 334 -21.54 8.81 7.76
N VAL A 335 -20.72 9.50 6.96
CA VAL A 335 -20.05 10.74 7.36
C VAL A 335 -21.07 11.87 7.53
N ARG A 336 -21.12 12.47 8.71
CA ARG A 336 -22.07 13.52 9.07
C ARG A 336 -21.47 14.54 10.03
N ILE A 337 -22.18 15.65 10.19
CA ILE A 337 -21.94 16.65 11.24
C ILE A 337 -22.79 16.28 12.46
N SER A 338 -22.22 16.43 13.65
CA SER A 338 -22.95 16.35 14.91
C SER A 338 -22.46 17.44 15.86
N SER A 339 -23.29 17.78 16.85
CA SER A 339 -22.96 18.77 17.87
C SER A 339 -22.45 18.11 19.15
N LEU A 340 -21.41 18.70 19.74
CA LEU A 340 -20.88 18.33 21.06
C LEU A 340 -21.89 18.53 22.18
N SER A 341 -22.91 19.38 21.99
CA SER A 341 -23.97 19.61 22.97
C SER A 341 -25.10 18.58 22.91
N GLU A 342 -25.14 17.74 21.87
CA GLU A 342 -26.10 16.64 21.81
C GLU A 342 -25.89 15.70 23.01
N LYS A 343 -26.98 15.35 23.69
CA LYS A 343 -26.96 14.53 24.91
C LYS A 343 -26.18 13.22 24.75
N TYR A 344 -26.19 12.62 23.55
CA TYR A 344 -25.45 11.39 23.28
C TYR A 344 -23.93 11.61 23.30
N TRP A 345 -23.44 12.66 22.63
CA TRP A 345 -22.03 13.00 22.49
C TRP A 345 -21.46 13.65 23.74
N ALA A 346 -22.20 14.59 24.35
CA ALA A 346 -21.79 15.25 25.59
C ALA A 346 -21.48 14.25 26.72
N LYS A 347 -22.30 13.19 26.85
CA LYS A 347 -22.11 12.14 27.85
C LYS A 347 -20.92 11.22 27.59
N ARG A 348 -20.41 11.19 26.35
CA ARG A 348 -19.39 10.24 25.90
C ARG A 348 -18.07 10.92 25.56
N LEU A 349 -18.00 12.25 25.63
CA LEU A 349 -16.77 13.00 25.37
C LEU A 349 -15.67 12.47 26.28
N TYR A 350 -14.62 11.96 25.66
CA TYR A 350 -13.49 11.33 26.32
C TYR A 350 -12.30 12.28 26.42
N GLY A 351 -12.05 13.06 25.37
CA GLY A 351 -10.99 14.07 25.37
C GLY A 351 -10.82 14.76 24.03
N CYS A 352 -10.03 15.82 24.02
CA CYS A 352 -9.72 16.62 22.84
C CYS A 352 -8.20 16.68 22.65
N VAL A 353 -7.75 16.68 21.39
CA VAL A 353 -6.33 16.86 21.06
C VAL A 353 -6.16 17.78 19.88
N THR A 354 -5.03 18.47 19.86
CA THR A 354 -4.51 19.05 18.63
C THR A 354 -3.31 18.24 18.16
N LEU A 355 -3.26 17.99 16.85
CA LEU A 355 -2.14 17.37 16.15
C LEU A 355 -1.33 18.41 15.36
N LEU A 356 -1.73 19.68 15.45
CA LEU A 356 -1.07 20.80 14.79
C LEU A 356 -0.15 21.50 15.77
N SER A 357 0.98 21.98 15.25
CA SER A 357 1.92 22.82 15.99
C SER A 357 1.40 24.25 16.09
N GLU A 358 1.98 25.06 16.98
CA GLU A 358 1.63 26.49 17.10
C GLU A 358 2.09 27.32 15.88
N THR A 359 2.87 26.72 14.97
CA THR A 359 3.41 27.37 13.76
C THR A 359 2.72 26.95 12.45
N ASP A 360 1.72 26.08 12.50
CA ASP A 360 1.05 25.49 11.32
C ASP A 360 -0.16 26.28 10.79
#